data_AF-A0A9E4D4G1-F1
#
_entry.id   AF-A0A9E4D4G1-F1
#
_cell.length_a   1.000
_cell.length_b   1.000
_cell.length_c   1.000
_cell.angle_alpha   90.00
_cell.angle_beta   90.00
_cell.angle_gamma   90.00
#
_symmetry.space_group_name_H-M   'P 1'
#
loop_
_entity.id
_entity.type
_entity.pdbx_description
1 polymer ?
#
loop_
_entity_poly.entity_id
_entity_poly.type
_entity_poly.pdbx_seq_one_letter_code
_entity_poly.pdbx_strand_id
1 'polypeptide(L)'
;MTDTAAASPTESATPEPVETGSQPVATDVASGADGDALQRQTAPSGAASPRDAVRLAAEKGGPISPEVLKTAFESAHYPYPHKMARKPYEAEKARLQAELLKVQIWAQDTGQKFVMLFEGRDAAGKGGTIKRTTEYLSPRTARIAALPAPAERQKGQWHFQR
;
A
#
# COMPACT_ATOMS: atom_id res chain seq x y z
N MET A 1 -67.09 2.66 29.57
CA MET A 1 -66.69 1.47 28.81
C MET A 1 -65.42 1.86 28.07
N THR A 2 -64.27 1.76 28.76
CA THR A 2 -63.29 0.63 28.66
C THR A 2 -62.68 0.59 27.25
N ASP A 3 -61.37 0.67 27.03
CA ASP A 3 -60.32 0.00 27.79
C ASP A 3 -58.93 0.61 27.51
N THR A 4 -58.06 0.37 28.47
CA THR A 4 -56.62 0.64 28.59
C THR A 4 -55.80 -0.39 27.81
N ALA A 5 -54.67 0.01 27.20
CA ALA A 5 -53.51 -0.89 27.04
C ALA A 5 -52.20 -0.11 26.85
N ALA A 6 -51.19 -0.55 27.60
CA ALA A 6 -49.86 0.01 27.77
C ALA A 6 -48.78 -0.71 26.93
N ALA A 7 -47.62 -0.07 26.78
CA ALA A 7 -46.23 -0.61 26.74
C ALA A 7 -45.32 0.36 25.96
N SER A 8 -44.04 0.62 26.22
CA SER A 8 -43.09 0.50 27.34
C SER A 8 -41.85 1.33 26.89
N PRO A 9 -41.04 1.90 27.81
CA PRO A 9 -40.00 2.89 27.47
C PRO A 9 -38.74 2.29 26.83
N THR A 10 -38.12 3.06 25.92
CA THR A 10 -36.82 2.74 25.29
C THR A 10 -35.68 3.11 26.24
N GLU A 11 -34.85 2.14 26.57
CA GLU A 11 -33.72 2.24 27.49
C GLU A 11 -32.51 2.90 26.81
N SER A 12 -31.96 3.92 27.47
CA SER A 12 -30.79 4.70 27.08
C SER A 12 -29.54 4.06 27.69
N ALA A 13 -28.63 3.53 26.87
CA ALA A 13 -27.35 3.02 27.33
C ALA A 13 -26.26 4.12 27.32
N THR A 14 -25.81 4.49 28.52
CA THR A 14 -24.58 5.25 28.76
C THR A 14 -23.42 4.26 28.96
N PRO A 15 -22.24 4.44 28.34
CA PRO A 15 -21.07 3.65 28.69
C PRO A 15 -20.32 4.24 29.91
N GLU A 16 -20.07 3.39 30.90
CA GLU A 16 -19.22 3.62 32.08
C GLU A 16 -17.71 3.66 31.70
N PRO A 17 -16.86 4.38 32.45
CA PRO A 17 -15.43 4.48 32.18
C PRO A 17 -14.64 3.34 32.83
N VAL A 18 -13.61 2.84 32.14
CA VAL A 18 -12.61 1.95 32.74
C VAL A 18 -11.28 2.68 32.82
N GLU A 19 -10.91 3.07 34.03
CA GLU A 19 -9.56 3.49 34.39
C GLU A 19 -8.88 2.49 35.33
N THR A 20 -7.55 2.60 35.39
CA THR A 20 -6.60 1.98 36.33
C THR A 20 -5.98 0.68 35.83
N GLY A 21 -4.65 0.49 35.75
CA GLY A 21 -3.52 1.32 36.16
C GLY A 21 -2.25 0.44 36.27
N SER A 22 -1.09 1.10 36.12
CA SER A 22 0.23 0.75 36.63
C SER A 22 1.02 -0.49 36.16
N GLN A 23 1.97 -0.22 35.23
CA GLN A 23 3.44 -0.13 35.46
C GLN A 23 4.31 -1.40 35.74
N PRO A 24 5.64 -1.34 35.46
CA PRO A 24 6.42 -2.33 34.69
C PRO A 24 7.56 -3.01 35.47
N VAL A 25 8.12 -4.12 34.93
CA VAL A 25 9.37 -4.81 35.35
C VAL A 25 9.77 -5.74 34.17
N ALA A 26 11.00 -5.96 33.70
CA ALA A 26 12.35 -5.45 33.95
C ALA A 26 13.23 -5.76 32.71
N THR A 27 14.34 -5.03 32.62
CA THR A 27 15.57 -5.36 31.87
C THR A 27 16.24 -6.64 32.37
N ASP A 28 16.88 -7.38 31.47
CA ASP A 28 18.18 -7.99 31.81
C ASP A 28 19.10 -8.13 30.60
N VAL A 29 20.39 -8.06 30.88
CA VAL A 29 21.54 -7.85 29.97
C VAL A 29 22.46 -9.07 30.06
N ALA A 30 23.15 -9.39 28.95
CA ALA A 30 24.34 -10.27 28.85
C ALA A 30 24.07 -11.80 29.00
N SER A 31 24.88 -12.77 28.53
CA SER A 31 26.09 -12.92 27.71
C SER A 31 26.43 -14.44 27.68
N GLY A 32 27.00 -14.98 26.59
CA GLY A 32 27.70 -16.29 26.50
C GLY A 32 26.86 -17.44 25.91
N ALA A 33 27.14 -17.98 24.71
CA ALA A 33 28.15 -19.02 24.36
C ALA A 33 27.91 -20.32 25.18
N ASP A 34 27.57 -21.49 24.64
CA ASP A 34 28.01 -22.27 23.47
C ASP A 34 26.81 -23.11 22.94
N GLY A 35 26.58 -23.34 21.65
CA GLY A 35 27.35 -24.26 20.80
C GLY A 35 26.58 -25.58 20.60
N ASP A 36 25.72 -25.68 19.58
CA ASP A 36 25.67 -26.89 18.75
C ASP A 36 25.11 -26.60 17.34
N ALA A 37 25.76 -27.20 16.37
CA ALA A 37 25.74 -26.84 14.97
C ALA A 37 24.76 -27.71 14.17
N LEU A 38 23.87 -27.07 13.40
CA LEU A 38 23.31 -27.70 12.19
C LEU A 38 23.53 -26.78 10.98
N GLN A 39 24.51 -27.22 10.18
CA GLN A 39 24.80 -26.96 8.78
C GLN A 39 23.94 -25.88 8.07
N ARG A 40 24.46 -24.65 7.98
CA ARG A 40 24.17 -23.75 6.86
C ARG A 40 25.26 -23.95 5.82
N GLN A 41 24.91 -24.50 4.67
CA GLN A 41 25.79 -24.53 3.49
C GLN A 41 26.15 -23.09 3.11
N THR A 42 27.44 -22.77 3.24
CA THR A 42 28.03 -21.50 2.87
C THR A 42 28.30 -21.48 1.37
N ALA A 43 27.63 -20.58 0.65
CA ALA A 43 28.05 -20.17 -0.69
C ALA A 43 29.33 -19.32 -0.58
N PRO A 44 30.22 -19.35 -1.58
CA PRO A 44 31.54 -18.73 -1.50
C PRO A 44 31.46 -17.21 -1.30
N SER A 45 32.11 -16.78 -0.23
CA SER A 45 32.39 -15.39 0.14
C SER A 45 33.37 -14.77 -0.86
N GLY A 46 32.94 -13.72 -1.58
CA GLY A 46 33.83 -12.95 -2.44
C GLY A 46 33.14 -11.98 -3.42
N ALA A 47 31.88 -12.21 -3.77
CA ALA A 47 31.09 -11.25 -4.55
C ALA A 47 30.22 -10.42 -3.61
N ALA A 48 30.35 -9.08 -3.68
CA ALA A 48 29.48 -8.16 -2.97
C ALA A 48 28.02 -8.55 -3.20
N SER A 49 27.24 -8.69 -2.13
CA SER A 49 25.81 -8.98 -2.28
C SER A 49 25.17 -7.90 -3.16
N PRO A 50 24.18 -8.21 -4.02
CA PRO A 50 23.39 -7.19 -4.70
C PRO A 50 22.91 -6.09 -3.73
N ARG A 51 22.70 -6.45 -2.45
CA ARG A 51 22.42 -5.55 -1.33
C ARG A 51 23.50 -4.48 -1.13
N ASP A 52 24.77 -4.85 -1.15
CA ASP A 52 25.90 -3.95 -0.93
C ASP A 52 26.17 -3.09 -2.16
N ALA A 53 26.00 -3.65 -3.37
CA ALA A 53 26.18 -2.91 -4.61
C ALA A 53 25.13 -1.79 -4.77
N VAL A 54 23.86 -2.08 -4.48
CA VAL A 54 22.76 -1.10 -4.52
C VAL A 54 22.97 -0.03 -3.44
N ARG A 55 23.28 -0.45 -2.19
CA ARG A 55 23.56 0.48 -1.09
C ARG A 55 24.74 1.41 -1.39
N LEU A 56 25.85 0.86 -1.88
CA LEU A 56 27.06 1.63 -2.18
C LEU A 56 26.85 2.60 -3.36
N ALA A 57 26.05 2.20 -4.36
CA ALA A 57 25.67 3.10 -5.46
C ALA A 57 24.75 4.23 -4.96
N ALA A 58 23.82 3.92 -4.07
CA ALA A 58 22.92 4.87 -3.43
C ALA A 58 23.63 5.88 -2.50
N GLU A 59 24.61 5.43 -1.71
CA GLU A 59 25.39 6.26 -0.78
C GLU A 59 26.28 7.28 -1.52
N LYS A 60 26.70 6.99 -2.75
CA LYS A 60 27.51 7.89 -3.58
C LYS A 60 26.72 9.07 -4.18
N GLY A 61 25.41 9.15 -3.95
CA GLY A 61 24.57 10.29 -4.36
C GLY A 61 24.44 10.50 -5.88
N GLY A 62 24.92 9.56 -6.68
CA GLY A 62 24.82 9.58 -8.14
C GLY A 62 23.49 8.99 -8.65
N PRO A 63 23.11 9.27 -9.90
CA PRO A 63 21.96 8.63 -10.53
C PRO A 63 22.17 7.11 -10.56
N ILE A 64 21.18 6.35 -10.06
CA ILE A 64 21.20 4.89 -10.10
C ILE A 64 21.01 4.46 -11.56
N SER A 65 21.93 3.65 -12.09
CA SER A 65 21.82 3.17 -13.47
C SER A 65 20.60 2.26 -13.65
N PRO A 66 20.00 2.22 -14.86
CA PRO A 66 18.89 1.32 -15.17
C PRO A 66 19.15 -0.14 -14.83
N GLU A 67 20.39 -0.61 -15.02
CA GLU A 67 20.81 -1.99 -14.71
C GLU A 67 20.70 -2.27 -13.21
N VAL A 68 21.13 -1.33 -12.37
CA VAL A 68 21.06 -1.48 -10.91
C VAL A 68 19.61 -1.46 -10.43
N LEU A 69 18.75 -0.62 -11.02
CA LEU A 69 17.31 -0.61 -10.74
C LEU A 69 16.67 -1.95 -11.09
N LYS A 70 17.01 -2.52 -12.24
CA LYS A 70 16.50 -3.81 -12.70
C LYS A 70 16.90 -4.92 -11.72
N THR A 71 18.18 -5.04 -11.39
CA THR A 71 18.68 -6.06 -10.45
C THR A 71 18.06 -5.91 -9.06
N ALA A 72 17.91 -4.68 -8.56
CA ALA A 72 17.25 -4.43 -7.28
C ALA A 72 15.78 -4.89 -7.31
N PHE A 73 15.05 -4.56 -8.38
CA PHE A 73 13.65 -4.96 -8.54
C PHE A 73 13.47 -6.48 -8.63
N GLU A 74 14.26 -7.16 -9.46
CA GLU A 74 14.22 -8.63 -9.62
C GLU A 74 14.55 -9.36 -8.31
N SER A 75 15.42 -8.77 -7.49
CA SER A 75 15.76 -9.31 -6.18
C SER A 75 14.80 -8.89 -5.06
N ALA A 76 13.71 -8.17 -5.38
CA ALA A 76 12.75 -7.59 -4.43
C ALA A 76 13.38 -6.63 -3.40
N HIS A 77 14.51 -5.99 -3.74
CA HIS A 77 15.15 -4.98 -2.92
C HIS A 77 14.80 -3.56 -3.40
N TYR A 78 14.54 -2.66 -2.46
CA TYR A 78 14.31 -1.25 -2.79
C TYR A 78 15.65 -0.57 -3.15
N PRO A 79 15.76 0.08 -4.33
CA PRO A 79 17.05 0.56 -4.82
C PRO A 79 17.57 1.83 -4.12
N TYR A 80 16.73 2.50 -3.32
CA TYR A 80 17.08 3.76 -2.67
C TYR A 80 17.31 3.55 -1.17
N PRO A 81 18.26 4.27 -0.57
CA PRO A 81 18.59 4.10 0.85
C PRO A 81 17.53 4.73 1.75
N HIS A 82 16.81 5.72 1.23
CA HIS A 82 15.81 6.50 1.94
C HIS A 82 14.56 6.68 1.08
N LYS A 83 13.42 6.86 1.75
CA LYS A 83 12.17 7.25 1.09
C LYS A 83 12.30 8.69 0.57
N MET A 84 11.60 8.98 -0.52
CA MET A 84 11.50 10.35 -1.03
C MET A 84 10.93 11.27 0.07
N ALA A 85 11.56 12.42 0.26
CA ALA A 85 11.07 13.42 1.20
C ALA A 85 9.67 13.91 0.78
N ARG A 86 8.84 14.26 1.76
CA ARG A 86 7.43 14.60 1.49
C ARG A 86 7.27 15.83 0.60
N LYS A 87 8.06 16.88 0.83
CA LYS A 87 7.97 18.13 0.06
C LYS A 87 8.20 17.94 -1.45
N PRO A 88 9.30 17.31 -1.91
CA PRO A 88 9.48 17.04 -3.34
C PRO A 88 8.44 16.08 -3.90
N TYR A 89 8.01 15.08 -3.11
CA TYR A 89 6.92 14.18 -3.51
C TYR A 89 5.62 14.92 -3.83
N GLU A 90 5.15 15.78 -2.92
CA GLU A 90 3.89 16.51 -3.12
C GLU A 90 3.99 17.50 -4.29
N ALA A 91 5.15 18.13 -4.49
CA ALA A 91 5.39 19.03 -5.61
C ALA A 91 5.30 18.28 -6.95
N GLU A 92 5.97 17.14 -7.07
CA GLU A 92 5.95 16.34 -8.31
C GLU A 92 4.58 15.69 -8.53
N LYS A 93 3.91 15.23 -7.47
CA LYS A 93 2.54 14.70 -7.53
C LYS A 93 1.59 15.73 -8.13
N ALA A 94 1.62 16.98 -7.64
CA ALA A 94 0.77 18.05 -8.16
C ALA A 94 1.04 18.35 -9.64
N ARG A 95 2.33 18.36 -10.04
CA ARG A 95 2.74 18.52 -11.44
C ARG A 95 2.15 17.42 -12.32
N LEU A 96 2.30 16.16 -11.93
CA LEU A 96 1.79 15.01 -12.68
C LEU A 96 0.25 14.98 -12.73
N GLN A 97 -0.42 15.38 -11.66
CA GLN A 97 -1.88 15.50 -11.64
C GLN A 97 -2.39 16.56 -12.64
N ALA A 98 -1.68 17.67 -12.79
CA ALA A 98 -1.99 18.67 -13.81
C ALA A 98 -1.81 18.12 -15.24
N GLU A 99 -0.74 17.35 -15.49
CA GLU A 99 -0.56 16.69 -16.79
C GLU A 99 -1.63 15.63 -17.07
N LEU A 100 -2.04 14.87 -16.05
CA LEU A 100 -3.11 13.88 -16.18
C LEU A 100 -4.45 14.52 -16.54
N LEU A 101 -4.73 15.73 -16.05
CA LEU A 101 -5.91 16.49 -16.44
C LEU A 101 -5.89 16.87 -17.93
N LYS A 102 -4.72 17.26 -18.46
CA LYS A 102 -4.57 17.54 -19.90
C LYS A 102 -4.84 16.30 -20.74
N VAL A 103 -4.32 15.13 -20.32
CA VAL A 103 -4.59 13.85 -20.96
C VAL A 103 -6.09 13.51 -20.92
N GLN A 104 -6.76 13.78 -19.80
CA GLN A 104 -8.21 13.56 -19.68
C GLN A 104 -9.02 14.46 -20.62
N ILE A 105 -8.65 15.73 -20.78
CA ILE A 105 -9.31 16.65 -21.72
C ILE A 105 -9.10 16.16 -23.15
N TRP A 106 -7.85 15.87 -23.53
CA TRP A 106 -7.52 15.33 -24.83
C TRP A 106 -8.29 14.05 -25.17
N ALA A 107 -8.42 13.13 -24.20
CA ALA A 107 -9.15 11.89 -24.41
C ALA A 107 -10.65 12.11 -24.64
N GLN A 108 -11.24 13.13 -24.00
CA GLN A 108 -12.63 13.52 -24.27
C GLN A 108 -12.78 14.10 -25.67
N ASP A 109 -11.88 15.01 -26.07
CA ASP A 109 -11.91 15.67 -27.38
C ASP A 109 -11.71 14.68 -28.53
N THR A 110 -10.88 13.65 -28.32
CA THR A 110 -10.54 12.63 -29.33
C THR A 110 -11.38 11.35 -29.22
N GLY A 111 -12.25 11.23 -28.20
CA GLY A 111 -13.05 10.05 -27.93
C GLY A 111 -12.27 8.81 -27.47
N GLN A 112 -11.01 8.98 -27.02
CA GLN A 112 -10.16 7.90 -26.52
C GLN A 112 -10.61 7.41 -25.15
N LYS A 113 -10.37 6.13 -24.87
CA LYS A 113 -10.76 5.47 -23.61
C LYS A 113 -9.55 4.81 -22.97
N PHE A 114 -9.41 4.98 -21.67
CA PHE A 114 -8.35 4.36 -20.88
C PHE A 114 -8.93 3.41 -19.84
N VAL A 115 -8.27 2.27 -19.67
CA VAL A 115 -8.53 1.34 -18.58
C VAL A 115 -7.21 1.14 -17.83
N MET A 116 -7.22 1.39 -16.53
CA MET A 116 -6.06 1.23 -15.65
C MET A 116 -6.33 0.07 -14.69
N LEU A 117 -5.57 -1.02 -14.82
CA LEU A 117 -5.62 -2.16 -13.88
C LEU A 117 -4.54 -1.98 -12.81
N PHE A 118 -4.95 -2.11 -11.55
CA PHE A 118 -4.05 -2.01 -10.40
C PHE A 118 -3.97 -3.37 -9.70
N GLU A 119 -2.90 -4.10 -9.97
CA GLU A 119 -2.60 -5.40 -9.37
C GLU A 119 -1.45 -5.33 -8.36
N GLY A 120 -1.38 -6.30 -7.46
CA GLY A 120 -0.28 -6.42 -6.49
C GLY A 120 -0.70 -7.07 -5.18
N ARG A 121 0.29 -7.37 -4.33
CA ARG A 121 0.08 -8.00 -3.03
C ARG A 121 -0.76 -7.13 -2.09
N ASP A 122 -1.26 -7.73 -1.03
CA ASP A 122 -1.92 -7.00 0.05
C ASP A 122 -0.96 -5.98 0.68
N ALA A 123 -1.50 -4.83 1.07
CA ALA A 123 -0.75 -3.68 1.57
C ALA A 123 0.31 -3.08 0.62
N ALA A 124 0.37 -3.48 -0.67
CA ALA A 124 1.31 -2.89 -1.64
C ALA A 124 1.03 -1.41 -2.00
N GLY A 125 -0.09 -0.84 -1.55
CA GLY A 125 -0.42 0.58 -1.76
C GLY A 125 -1.38 0.88 -2.91
N LYS A 126 -2.02 -0.13 -3.51
CA LYS A 126 -2.96 0.00 -4.65
C LYS A 126 -4.01 1.11 -4.44
N GLY A 127 -4.73 1.07 -3.31
CA GLY A 127 -5.76 2.08 -3.00
C GLY A 127 -5.19 3.50 -2.82
N GLY A 128 -3.96 3.61 -2.32
CA GLY A 128 -3.25 4.88 -2.22
C GLY A 128 -2.97 5.47 -3.60
N THR A 129 -2.45 4.66 -4.52
CA THR A 129 -2.16 5.04 -5.91
C THR A 129 -3.43 5.43 -6.67
N ILE A 130 -4.49 4.64 -6.56
CA ILE A 130 -5.80 4.96 -7.15
C ILE A 130 -6.26 6.33 -6.67
N LYS A 131 -6.25 6.56 -5.33
CA LYS A 131 -6.66 7.83 -4.75
C LYS A 131 -5.86 9.02 -5.30
N ARG A 132 -4.53 8.91 -5.45
CA ARG A 132 -3.71 10.03 -5.97
C ARG A 132 -3.90 10.26 -7.46
N THR A 133 -4.19 9.20 -8.20
CA THR A 133 -4.47 9.29 -9.64
C THR A 133 -5.82 9.96 -9.89
N THR A 134 -6.83 9.68 -9.06
CA THR A 134 -8.20 10.15 -9.28
C THR A 134 -8.60 11.40 -8.47
N GLU A 135 -7.77 11.84 -7.51
CA GLU A 135 -8.00 12.97 -6.59
C GLU A 135 -8.59 14.23 -7.26
N TYR A 136 -8.08 14.59 -8.43
CA TYR A 136 -8.48 15.80 -9.17
C TYR A 136 -9.18 15.51 -10.49
N LEU A 137 -9.55 14.25 -10.75
CA LEU A 137 -10.30 13.89 -11.96
C LEU A 137 -11.81 13.99 -11.70
N SER A 138 -12.55 14.44 -12.71
CA SER A 138 -14.01 14.47 -12.63
C SER A 138 -14.57 13.04 -12.45
N PRO A 139 -15.43 12.79 -11.45
CA PRO A 139 -16.00 11.46 -11.20
C PRO A 139 -16.94 11.00 -12.32
N ARG A 140 -17.36 11.92 -13.20
CA ARG A 140 -18.21 11.60 -14.36
C ARG A 140 -17.43 10.91 -15.47
N THR A 141 -16.14 11.23 -15.60
CA THR A 141 -15.25 10.76 -16.65
C THR A 141 -14.27 9.69 -16.17
N ALA A 142 -13.86 9.74 -14.89
CA ALA A 142 -13.01 8.74 -14.27
C ALA A 142 -13.81 7.90 -13.26
N ARG A 143 -14.03 6.63 -13.58
CA ARG A 143 -14.79 5.69 -12.74
C ARG A 143 -13.85 4.68 -12.10
N ILE A 144 -14.07 4.39 -10.82
CA ILE A 144 -13.34 3.37 -10.08
C ILE A 144 -14.23 2.14 -9.96
N ALA A 145 -13.80 1.02 -10.53
CA ALA A 145 -14.45 -0.27 -10.36
C ALA A 145 -13.76 -1.04 -9.24
N ALA A 146 -14.41 -1.13 -8.07
CA ALA A 146 -13.98 -1.98 -6.97
C ALA A 146 -15.01 -3.10 -6.79
N LEU A 147 -14.81 -4.21 -7.51
CA LEU A 147 -15.75 -5.32 -7.52
C LEU A 147 -15.66 -6.12 -6.20
N PRO A 148 -16.78 -6.35 -5.50
CA PRO A 148 -16.78 -7.23 -4.34
C PRO A 148 -16.62 -8.71 -4.75
N ALA A 149 -16.60 -9.59 -3.76
CA ALA A 149 -16.71 -11.02 -3.99
C ALA A 149 -17.92 -11.34 -4.89
N PRO A 150 -17.79 -12.27 -5.85
CA PRO A 150 -18.86 -12.57 -6.79
C PRO A 150 -20.09 -13.13 -6.07
N ALA A 151 -21.27 -12.60 -6.41
CA ALA A 151 -22.54 -13.15 -5.97
C ALA A 151 -22.79 -14.54 -6.57
N GLU A 152 -23.69 -15.33 -5.98
CA GLU A 152 -23.90 -16.73 -6.39
C GLU A 152 -24.24 -16.86 -7.89
N ARG A 153 -25.08 -15.97 -8.41
CA ARG A 153 -25.41 -15.92 -9.84
C ARG A 153 -24.19 -15.63 -10.72
N GLN A 154 -23.26 -14.80 -10.26
CA GLN A 154 -22.06 -14.42 -11.02
C GLN A 154 -21.03 -15.54 -11.08
N LYS A 155 -21.02 -16.46 -10.10
CA LYS A 155 -20.12 -17.63 -10.11
C LYS A 155 -20.43 -18.59 -11.25
N GLY A 156 -21.70 -18.69 -11.67
CA GLY A 156 -22.13 -19.50 -12.81
C GLY A 156 -22.07 -18.80 -14.17
N GLN A 157 -21.72 -17.51 -14.19
CA GLN A 157 -21.55 -16.73 -15.42
C GLN A 157 -20.11 -16.78 -15.92
N TRP A 158 -19.88 -16.31 -17.15
CA TRP A 158 -18.52 -16.16 -17.66
C TRP A 158 -17.75 -15.11 -16.84
N HIS A 159 -16.51 -15.42 -16.44
CA HIS A 159 -15.72 -14.61 -15.50
C HIS A 159 -15.58 -13.12 -15.88
N PHE A 160 -15.48 -12.82 -17.18
CA PHE A 160 -15.28 -11.47 -17.71
C PHE A 160 -16.57 -10.68 -17.95
N GLN A 161 -17.73 -11.24 -17.61
CA GLN A 161 -19.03 -10.60 -17.86
C GLN A 161 -19.36 -9.46 -16.89
N ARG A 162 -18.65 -9.37 -15.76
CA ARG A 162 -18.94 -8.45 -14.65
C ARG A 162 -18.04 -7.21 -14.63
#